data_AF-A0A943ED57-F1
#
_entry.id   AF-A0A943ED57-F1
#
_cell.length_a   1.000
_cell.length_b   1.000
_cell.length_c   1.000
_cell.angle_alpha   90.00
_cell.angle_beta   90.00
_cell.angle_gamma   90.00
#
_symmetry.space_group_name_H-M   'P 1'
#
loop_
_entity.id
_entity.type
_entity.pdbx_description
1 polymer ?
#
loop_
_entity_poly.entity_id
_entity_poly.type
_entity_poly.pdbx_seq_one_letter_code
_entity_poly.pdbx_strand_id
1 'polypeptide(L)' 'MTEKEIARINELARLKKERPLTQAEAAEQQKLRRQYIDAVKKSLVEDLDRMLVQDETGAYVPLRKKNPLS' A
#
# COMPACT_ATOMS: atom_id res chain seq x y z
N MET A 1 -8.19 7.37 -2.80
CA MET A 1 -8.61 6.08 -3.38
C MET A 1 -10.06 5.87 -3.02
N THR A 2 -10.91 5.53 -3.98
CA THR A 2 -12.34 5.30 -3.80
C THR A 2 -12.66 3.81 -3.87
N GLU A 3 -13.81 3.40 -3.33
CA GLU A 3 -14.28 2.01 -3.44
C GLU A 3 -14.46 1.57 -4.89
N LYS A 4 -14.88 2.48 -5.78
CA LYS A 4 -15.02 2.24 -7.22
C LYS A 4 -13.68 1.89 -7.87
N GLU A 5 -12.61 2.61 -7.53
CA GLU A 5 -11.26 2.33 -8.04
C GLU A 5 -10.73 0.98 -7.54
N ILE A 6 -11.04 0.60 -6.29
CA ILE A 6 -10.65 -0.71 -5.73
C ILE A 6 -11.44 -1.83 -6.42
N ALA A 7 -12.74 -1.66 -6.62
CA ALA A 7 -13.57 -2.60 -7.36
C ALA A 7 -13.04 -2.82 -8.78
N ARG A 8 -12.60 -1.73 -9.44
CA ARG A 8 -11.99 -1.80 -10.77
C ARG A 8 -10.65 -2.56 -10.78
N ILE A 9 -9.81 -2.40 -9.76
CA ILE A 9 -8.59 -3.21 -9.60
C ILE A 9 -8.94 -4.71 -9.53
N ASN A 10 -9.97 -5.06 -8.75
CA ASN A 10 -10.40 -6.45 -8.56
C ASN A 10 -10.99 -7.03 -9.86
N GLU A 11 -11.78 -6.25 -10.59
CA GLU A 11 -12.32 -6.62 -11.90
C GLU A 11 -11.19 -6.92 -12.89
N LEU A 12 -10.23 -6.00 -13.04
CA LEU A 12 -9.05 -6.18 -13.91
C LEU A 12 -8.21 -7.39 -13.47
N ALA A 13 -8.12 -7.67 -12.17
CA ALA A 13 -7.44 -8.85 -11.65
C ALA A 13 -8.18 -10.14 -11.99
N ARG A 14 -9.52 -10.14 -11.99
CA ARG A 14 -10.33 -11.29 -12.43
C ARG A 14 -10.18 -11.52 -13.92
N LEU A 15 -10.31 -10.47 -14.73
CA LEU A 15 -10.12 -10.54 -16.18
C LEU A 15 -8.74 -11.09 -16.54
N LYS A 16 -7.67 -10.68 -15.84
CA LYS A 16 -6.31 -11.21 -16.05
C LYS A 16 -6.17 -12.72 -15.82
N LYS A 17 -6.99 -13.30 -14.94
CA LYS A 17 -7.01 -14.76 -14.68
C LYS A 17 -7.75 -15.50 -15.80
N GLU A 18 -8.78 -14.89 -16.36
CA GLU A 18 -9.61 -15.47 -17.43
C GLU A 18 -8.94 -15.32 -18.80
N ARG A 19 -8.30 -14.18 -19.06
CA ARG A 19 -7.60 -13.86 -20.31
C ARG A 19 -6.44 -12.88 -20.11
N PRO A 20 -5.49 -12.80 -21.06
CA PRO A 20 -4.54 -11.69 -21.10
C PRO A 20 -5.27 -10.34 -21.12
N LEU A 21 -4.77 -9.38 -20.34
CA LEU A 21 -5.23 -8.00 -20.40
C LEU A 21 -4.74 -7.35 -21.69
N THR A 22 -5.58 -6.50 -22.27
CA THR A 22 -5.14 -5.58 -23.32
C THR A 22 -4.13 -4.57 -22.75
N GLN A 23 -3.37 -3.93 -23.63
CA GLN A 23 -2.38 -2.94 -23.21
C GLN A 23 -3.01 -1.78 -22.42
N ALA A 24 -4.21 -1.33 -22.83
CA ALA A 24 -4.95 -0.28 -22.13
C ALA A 24 -5.38 -0.71 -20.73
N GLU A 25 -5.94 -1.92 -20.58
CA GLU A 25 -6.34 -2.47 -19.29
C GLU A 25 -5.15 -2.69 -18.35
N ALA A 26 -4.01 -3.13 -18.89
CA ALA A 26 -2.79 -3.32 -18.10
C ALA A 26 -2.25 -1.97 -17.60
N ALA A 27 -2.25 -0.94 -18.44
CA ALA A 27 -1.86 0.41 -18.04
C ALA A 27 -2.81 0.99 -16.99
N GLU A 28 -4.13 0.80 -17.15
CA GLU A 28 -5.14 1.18 -16.17
C GLU A 28 -4.90 0.47 -14.83
N GLN A 29 -4.73 -0.86 -14.85
CA GLN A 29 -4.46 -1.67 -13.66
C GLN A 29 -3.20 -1.20 -12.94
N GLN A 30 -2.12 -0.91 -13.68
CA GLN A 30 -0.87 -0.45 -13.10
C GLN A 30 -1.01 0.92 -12.43
N LYS A 31 -1.70 1.86 -13.08
CA LYS A 31 -1.99 3.19 -12.54
C LYS A 31 -2.78 3.09 -11.24
N LEU A 32 -3.89 2.34 -11.26
CA LEU A 32 -4.76 2.16 -10.09
C LEU A 32 -4.01 1.46 -8.95
N ARG A 33 -3.22 0.42 -9.25
CA ARG A 33 -2.42 -0.27 -8.23
C ARG A 33 -1.37 0.65 -7.60
N ARG A 34 -0.75 1.53 -8.38
CA ARG A 34 0.22 2.50 -7.83
C ARG A 34 -0.45 3.46 -6.86
N GLN A 35 -1.61 4.02 -7.25
CA GLN A 35 -2.38 4.91 -6.38
C GLN A 35 -2.82 4.22 -5.09
N TYR A 36 -3.26 2.95 -5.17
CA TYR A 36 -3.59 2.15 -4.00
C TYR A 36 -2.39 1.98 -3.06
N ILE A 37 -1.24 1.55 -3.59
CA ILE A 37 -0.03 1.32 -2.80
C ILE A 37 0.43 2.61 -2.12
N ASP A 38 0.39 3.73 -2.82
CA ASP A 38 0.82 5.02 -2.26
C ASP A 38 -0.13 5.48 -1.15
N ALA A 39 -1.44 5.27 -1.31
CA ALA A 39 -2.42 5.55 -0.26
C ALA A 39 -2.23 4.65 0.98
N VAL A 40 -2.03 3.35 0.78
CA VAL A 40 -1.80 2.39 1.88
C VAL A 40 -0.48 2.70 2.60
N LYS A 41 0.59 3.00 1.86
CA LYS A 41 1.87 3.40 2.44
C LYS A 41 1.75 4.65 3.29
N LYS A 42 1.00 5.65 2.82
CA LYS A 42 0.77 6.88 3.56
C LYS A 42 0.06 6.59 4.89
N SER A 43 -1.05 5.85 4.85
CA SER A 43 -1.78 5.46 6.06
C SER A 43 -0.90 4.68 7.04
N LEU A 44 -0.12 3.71 6.53
CA LEU A 44 0.77 2.91 7.37
C LEU A 44 1.84 3.77 8.04
N VAL A 45 2.43 4.73 7.34
CA VAL A 45 3.42 5.66 7.93
C VAL A 45 2.77 6.49 9.04
N GLU A 46 1.57 7.03 8.79
CA GLU A 46 0.83 7.82 9.79
C GLU A 46 0.48 6.99 11.04
N ASP A 47 0.14 5.71 10.87
CA ASP A 47 -0.14 4.81 11.98
C ASP A 47 1.15 4.50 12.77
N LEU A 48 2.25 4.21 12.09
CA LEU A 48 3.55 3.92 12.71
C LEU A 48 4.12 5.14 13.46
N ASP A 49 3.92 6.35 12.94
CA ASP A 49 4.36 7.60 13.58
C ASP A 49 3.65 7.85 14.94
N ARG A 50 2.47 7.23 15.15
CA ARG A 50 1.73 7.29 16.42
C ARG A 50 2.07 6.17 17.38
N MET A 51 2.78 5.13 16.93
CA MET A 51 3.11 3.98 17.76
C MET A 51 4.28 4.28 18.71
N LEU A 52 4.14 3.80 19.94
CA LEU A 52 5.21 3.78 20.93
C LEU A 52 5.72 2.35 21.08
N VAL A 53 7.02 2.20 21.29
CA VAL A 53 7.67 0.93 21.59
C VAL A 53 8.34 1.02 22.96
N GLN A 54 8.33 -0.08 23.70
CA GLN A 54 9.05 -0.16 24.96
C GLN A 54 10.53 -0.41 24.68
N ASP A 55 11.41 0.40 25.29
CA ASP A 55 12.85 0.22 25.22
C ASP A 55 13.38 -0.71 26.34
N GLU A 56 14.69 -0.94 26.34
CA GLU A 56 15.38 -1.82 27.29
C GLU A 56 15.27 -1.33 28.75
N THR A 57 14.96 -0.05 28.97
CA THR A 57 14.77 0.55 30.29
C THR A 57 13.33 0.41 30.80
N GLY A 58 12.43 -0.09 29.96
CA GLY A 58 11.00 -0.19 30.23
C GLY A 58 10.21 1.07 29.88
N ALA A 59 10.85 2.12 29.35
CA ALA A 59 10.21 3.35 28.94
C ALA A 59 9.58 3.23 27.54
N TYR A 60 8.45 3.91 27.31
CA TYR A 60 7.81 3.96 25.99
C TYR A 60 8.35 5.13 25.17
N VAL A 61 8.95 4.83 24.02
CA VAL A 61 9.55 5.79 23.10
C VAL A 61 8.90 5.71 21.71
N PRO A 62 8.87 6.80 20.92
CA PRO A 62 8.34 6.77 19.56
C PRO A 62 9.04 5.74 18.67
N LEU A 63 8.25 5.01 17.87
CA LEU A 63 8.78 4.07 16.90
C LEU A 63 9.65 4.81 15.87
N ARG A 64 10.91 4.38 15.70
CA ARG A 64 11.83 4.97 14.72
C ARG A 64 11.85 4.14 13.45
N LYS A 65 11.79 4.82 12.30
CA LYS A 65 11.97 4.19 11.00
C LYS A 65 13.35 3.54 10.92
N LYS A 66 13.40 2.26 10.59
CA LYS A 66 14.66 1.55 10.36
C LYS A 66 15.32 2.11 9.09
N ASN A 67 16.50 2.72 9.22
CA ASN A 67 17.31 3.04 8.05
C ASN A 67 17.71 1.72 7.36
N PRO A 68 17.54 1.59 6.05
CA PRO A 68 18.14 0.47 5.34
C PRO A 68 19.66 0.57 5.54
N LEU A 69 20.26 -0.52 6.02
CA LEU A 69 21.71 -0.66 6.09
C LEU A 69 22.24 -0.39 4.67
N SER A 70 23.08 0.64 4.53
CA SER A 70 23.81 0.93 3.29
C SER A 70 24.83 -0.16 3.00
#